data_AF-A0A5K0WYF1-F1
#
_entry.id   AF-A0A5K0WYF1-F1
#
_cell.length_a   1.000
_cell.length_b   1.000
_cell.length_c   1.000
_cell.angle_alpha   90.00
_cell.angle_beta   90.00
_cell.angle_gamma   90.00
#
_symmetry.space_group_name_H-M   'P 1'
#
loop_
_entity.id
_entity.type
_entity.pdbx_description
1 polymer ?
#
loop_
_entity_poly.entity_id
_entity_poly.type
_entity_poly.pdbx_seq_one_letter_code
_entity_poly.pdbx_strand_id
1 'polypeptide(L)'
;IQGSAGGAYVYVLTVSGFAYLFRLRNLGAYVSGSVFPENDLMVVDLRAQNSQDVKTTRISALPGLLVLGRSDGSVGCFEFGTPVPGSQ
;
A
#
# COMPACT_ATOMS: atom_id res chain seq x y z
N ILE A 1 16.92 1.76 18.49
CA ILE A 1 16.28 0.89 17.49
C ILE A 1 15.02 0.33 18.14
N GLN A 2 13.89 1.04 18.05
CA GLN A 2 12.70 0.75 18.85
C GLN A 2 11.79 -0.19 18.07
N GLY A 3 11.53 -1.37 18.64
CA GLY A 3 10.74 -2.44 18.03
C GLY A 3 9.34 -1.94 17.65
N SER A 4 9.02 -2.06 16.36
CA SER A 4 7.68 -1.80 15.84
C SER A 4 6.72 -2.83 16.43
N ALA A 5 5.62 -2.39 17.02
CA ALA A 5 4.49 -3.24 17.31
C ALA A 5 4.06 -3.90 15.99
N GLY A 6 4.33 -5.21 15.86
CA GLY A 6 4.21 -5.95 14.61
C GLY A 6 2.79 -5.95 14.07
N GLY A 7 2.52 -5.03 13.14
CA GLY A 7 1.32 -5.04 12.31
C GLY A 7 1.67 -5.66 10.96
N ALA A 8 0.78 -6.49 10.42
CA ALA A 8 0.90 -6.97 9.06
C ALA A 8 0.25 -5.95 8.10
N TYR A 9 0.90 -5.72 6.96
CA TYR A 9 0.41 -4.80 5.94
C TYR A 9 0.25 -5.53 4.62
N VAL A 10 -0.86 -5.28 3.93
CA VAL A 10 -1.10 -5.82 2.59
C VAL A 10 -1.14 -4.66 1.61
N TYR A 11 -0.24 -4.67 0.64
CA TYR A 11 -0.19 -3.71 -0.46
C TYR A 11 -0.80 -4.35 -1.69
N VAL A 12 -1.77 -3.67 -2.30
CA VAL A 12 -2.45 -4.13 -3.51
C VAL A 12 -2.33 -3.05 -4.57
N LEU A 13 -1.93 -3.44 -5.78
CA LEU A 13 -2.01 -2.58 -6.96
C LEU A 13 -2.99 -3.18 -7.94
N THR A 14 -3.98 -2.39 -8.36
CA THR A 14 -4.95 -2.80 -9.38
C THR A 14 -4.44 -2.50 -10.78
N VAL A 15 -4.92 -3.26 -11.76
CA VAL A 15 -4.65 -3.02 -13.19
C VAL A 15 -5.12 -1.64 -13.66
N SER A 16 -6.14 -1.07 -12.99
CA SER A 16 -6.63 0.28 -13.22
C SER A 16 -5.72 1.38 -12.68
N GLY A 17 -4.68 1.06 -11.90
CA GLY A 17 -3.74 2.05 -11.36
C GLY A 17 -4.14 2.62 -10.00
N PHE A 18 -4.99 1.95 -9.22
CA PHE A 18 -5.19 2.27 -7.80
C PHE A 18 -4.30 1.39 -6.93
N ALA A 19 -3.59 2.01 -6.00
CA ALA A 19 -2.90 1.32 -4.93
C ALA A 19 -3.70 1.38 -3.63
N TYR A 20 -3.76 0.26 -2.93
CA TYR A 20 -4.42 0.09 -1.65
C TYR A 20 -3.42 -0.42 -0.63
N LEU A 21 -3.47 0.13 0.58
CA LEU A 21 -2.78 -0.39 1.74
C LEU A 21 -3.80 -0.78 2.81
N PHE A 22 -3.74 -2.02 3.25
CA PHE A 22 -4.53 -2.53 4.35
C PHE A 22 -3.63 -2.76 5.57
N ARG A 23 -3.99 -2.13 6.70
CA ARG A 23 -3.36 -2.40 8.00
C ARG A 23 -4.13 -3.52 8.70
N LEU A 24 -3.49 -4.67 8.87
CA LEU A 24 -4.08 -5.80 9.58
C LEU A 24 -3.80 -5.66 11.08
N ARG A 25 -4.86 -5.46 11.88
CA ARG A 25 -4.74 -5.32 13.33
C ARG A 25 -4.52 -6.67 14.01
N ASN A 26 -5.46 -7.59 13.80
CA ASN A 26 -5.43 -8.96 14.30
C ASN A 26 -5.76 -9.91 13.15
N LEU A 27 -4.76 -10.69 12.72
CA LEU A 27 -4.91 -11.62 11.60
C LEU A 27 -6.03 -12.65 11.82
N GLY A 28 -6.27 -13.06 13.07
CA GLY A 28 -7.32 -14.02 13.41
C GLY A 28 -8.75 -13.46 13.39
N ALA A 29 -8.91 -12.13 13.27
CA ALA A 29 -10.22 -11.50 13.20
C ALA A 29 -10.81 -11.47 11.77
N TYR A 30 -10.01 -11.80 10.75
CA TYR A 30 -10.45 -11.79 9.36
C TYR A 30 -10.84 -13.20 8.91
N VAL A 31 -12.11 -13.37 8.56
CA VAL A 31 -12.67 -14.56 7.90
C VAL A 31 -13.23 -14.17 6.54
N SER A 32 -13.60 -15.16 5.72
CA SER A 32 -14.24 -14.89 4.42
C SER A 32 -15.50 -14.04 4.62
N GLY A 33 -15.59 -12.89 3.93
CA GLY A 33 -16.70 -11.94 4.06
C GLY A 33 -16.52 -10.89 5.16
N SER A 34 -15.41 -10.89 5.91
CA SER A 34 -15.12 -9.82 6.87
C SER A 34 -15.00 -8.46 6.17
N VAL A 35 -15.58 -7.44 6.80
CA VAL A 35 -15.49 -6.05 6.34
C VAL A 35 -14.25 -5.39 6.95
N PHE A 36 -13.43 -4.77 6.09
CA PHE A 36 -12.27 -4.00 6.54
C PHE A 36 -12.71 -2.63 7.07
N PRO A 37 -12.23 -2.20 8.25
CA PRO A 37 -12.46 -0.85 8.72
C PRO A 37 -11.85 0.18 7.77
N GLU A 38 -12.60 1.22 7.42
CA GLU A 38 -12.13 2.27 6.50
C GLU A 38 -10.89 2.99 7.02
N ASN A 39 -10.78 3.17 8.34
CA ASN A 39 -9.60 3.78 8.99
C ASN A 39 -8.32 2.94 8.85
N ASP A 40 -8.43 1.66 8.49
CA ASP A 40 -7.29 0.77 8.26
C ASP A 40 -6.98 0.60 6.76
N LEU A 41 -7.70 1.32 5.89
CA LEU A 41 -7.56 1.31 4.45
C LEU A 41 -7.05 2.67 3.97
N MET A 42 -5.95 2.66 3.23
CA MET A 42 -5.48 3.82 2.50
C MET A 42 -5.53 3.56 0.99
N VAL A 43 -6.07 4.50 0.22
CA VAL A 43 -6.22 4.41 -1.23
C VAL A 43 -5.45 5.54 -1.89
N VAL A 44 -4.66 5.21 -2.90
CA VAL A 44 -3.89 6.17 -3.70
C VAL A 44 -4.22 5.96 -5.17
N ASP A 45 -4.66 7.02 -5.84
CA ASP A 45 -4.86 7.04 -7.28
C ASP A 45 -3.53 7.35 -7.99
N LEU A 46 -2.97 6.34 -8.64
CA LEU A 46 -1.70 6.45 -9.35
C LEU A 46 -1.90 6.77 -10.84
N ARG A 47 -3.14 6.87 -11.32
CA ARG A 47 -3.42 7.16 -12.74
C ARG A 47 -2.97 8.55 -13.12
N ALA A 48 -3.06 9.52 -12.19
CA ALA A 48 -2.55 10.88 -12.41
C ALA A 48 -1.04 10.92 -12.67
N GLN A 49 -0.31 9.89 -12.24
CA GLN A 49 1.15 9.77 -12.36
C GLN A 49 1.58 8.90 -13.54
N ASN A 50 0.64 8.24 -14.23
CA ASN A 50 0.93 7.39 -15.36
C ASN A 50 0.44 8.04 -16.64
N SER A 51 1.36 8.33 -17.56
CA SER A 51 1.01 8.59 -18.96
C SER A 51 0.32 7.35 -19.53
N GLN A 52 -0.60 7.53 -20.49
CA GLN A 52 -1.37 6.41 -21.09
C GLN A 52 -0.49 5.26 -21.63
N ASP A 53 0.77 5.55 -21.97
CA ASP A 53 1.71 4.58 -22.53
C ASP A 53 2.69 3.97 -21.52
N VAL A 54 2.69 4.46 -20.26
CA VAL A 54 3.63 4.00 -19.22
C VAL A 54 2.92 3.05 -18.27
N LYS A 55 3.32 1.78 -18.31
CA LYS A 55 2.73 0.70 -17.51
C LYS A 55 3.62 0.31 -16.34
N THR A 56 3.01 -0.04 -15.21
CA THR A 56 3.73 -0.68 -14.10
C THR A 56 4.14 -2.09 -14.51
N THR A 57 5.43 -2.41 -14.43
CA THR A 57 6.02 -3.71 -14.77
C THR A 57 6.52 -4.47 -13.56
N ARG A 58 6.82 -3.76 -12.47
CA ARG A 58 7.33 -4.32 -11.20
C ARG A 58 6.77 -3.56 -10.02
N ILE A 59 6.60 -4.28 -8.91
CA ILE A 59 6.12 -3.73 -7.65
C ILE A 59 6.98 -4.29 -6.53
N SER A 60 7.40 -3.45 -5.60
CA SER A 60 8.02 -3.86 -4.34
C SER A 60 7.40 -3.09 -3.19
N ALA A 61 7.21 -3.75 -2.06
CA ALA A 61 6.66 -3.15 -0.86
C ALA A 61 7.70 -3.18 0.26
N LEU A 62 7.87 -2.03 0.90
CA LEU A 62 8.68 -1.81 2.08
C LEU A 62 7.76 -1.25 3.18
N PRO A 63 8.12 -1.34 4.47
CA PRO A 63 7.32 -0.74 5.53
C PRO A 63 7.05 0.75 5.27
N GLY A 64 5.80 1.12 4.98
CA GLY A 64 5.38 2.49 4.69
C GLY A 64 5.68 3.00 3.27
N LEU A 65 6.18 2.17 2.36
CA LEU A 65 6.59 2.59 1.02
C LEU A 65 6.25 1.54 -0.04
N LEU A 66 5.57 1.98 -1.11
CA LEU A 66 5.37 1.19 -2.33
C LEU A 66 6.27 1.72 -3.44
N VAL A 67 7.03 0.82 -4.06
CA VAL A 67 7.94 1.15 -5.16
C VAL A 67 7.42 0.49 -6.44
N LEU A 68 7.27 1.28 -7.49
CA LEU A 68 6.77 0.85 -8.80
C LEU A 68 7.86 1.01 -9.85
N GLY A 69 8.23 -0.09 -10.51
CA GLY A 69 9.01 -0.05 -11.74
C GLY A 69 8.09 0.06 -12.95
N ARG A 70 8.44 0.91 -13.91
CA ARG A 70 7.63 1.20 -15.10
C ARG A 70 8.30 0.75 -16.39
N SER A 71 7.51 0.65 -17.46
CA SER A 71 7.95 0.18 -18.79
C SER A 71 8.93 1.13 -19.50
N ASP A 72 8.92 2.41 -19.14
CA ASP A 72 9.84 3.43 -19.64
C ASP A 72 11.19 3.46 -18.87
N GLY A 73 11.37 2.54 -17.91
CA GLY A 73 12.54 2.48 -17.05
C GLY A 73 12.49 3.41 -15.83
N SER A 74 11.44 4.23 -15.69
CA SER A 74 11.26 5.08 -14.51
C SER A 74 10.83 4.29 -13.28
N VAL A 75 11.08 4.85 -12.10
CA VAL A 75 10.68 4.30 -10.80
C VAL A 75 9.83 5.33 -10.06
N GLY A 76 8.66 4.92 -9.60
CA GLY A 76 7.78 5.72 -8.74
C GLY A 76 7.80 5.22 -7.31
N CYS A 77 7.86 6.12 -6.35
CA CYS A 77 7.86 5.84 -4.92
C CYS A 77 6.64 6.48 -4.26
N PHE A 78 5.86 5.71 -3.51
CA PHE A 78 4.63 6.16 -2.87
C PHE A 78 4.70 5.86 -1.38
N GLU A 79 4.84 6.91 -0.58
CA GLU A 79 4.84 6.79 0.87
C GLU A 79 3.40 6.70 1.38
N PHE A 80 3.15 5.65 2.13
CA PHE A 80 1.95 5.48 2.92
C PHE A 80 2.40 5.79 4.33
N GLY A 81 2.12 7.02 4.79
CA GLY A 81 2.67 7.55 6.05
C GLY A 81 2.75 6.48 7.13
N THR A 82 3.92 6.33 7.74
CA THR A 82 4.12 5.30 8.76
C THR A 82 3.12 5.55 9.89
N PRO A 83 2.30 4.55 10.28
CA PRO A 83 1.44 4.72 11.44
C PRO A 83 2.34 4.93 12.65
N VAL A 84 2.48 6.17 13.11
CA VAL A 84 3.24 6.49 14.31
C VAL A 84 2.55 5.73 15.47
N PRO A 85 3.25 4.86 16.19
CA PRO A 85 2.66 4.22 17.36
C PRO A 85 2.53 5.29 18.45
N GLY A 86 1.30 5.70 18.78
CA GLY A 86 1.05 6.58 19.94
C GLY A 86 0.31 7.90 19.70
N SER A 87 -0.33 8.10 18.54
CA SER A 87 -1.23 9.24 18.33
C SER A 87 -2.70 8.78 18.28
N GLN A 88 -3.25 8.45 19.44
CA GLN A 88 -4.66 8.61 19.82
C GLN A 88 -4.72 9.01 21.28
#